data_AF-A0A512JH09-F1
#
_entry.id   AF-A0A512JH09-F1
#
_cell.length_a   1.000
_cell.length_b   1.000
_cell.length_c   1.000
_cell.angle_alpha   90.00
_cell.angle_beta   90.00
_cell.angle_gamma   90.00
#
_symmetry.space_group_name_H-M   'P 1'
#
loop_
_entity.id
_entity.type
_entity.pdbx_description
1 polymer ?
#
loop_
_entity_poly.entity_id
_entity_poly.type
_entity_poly.pdbx_seq_one_letter_code
_entity_poly.pdbx_strand_id
1 'polypeptide(L)'
;MKQNWLGFSLAGNKGSGLGEKFAFALRDNLQSVFSDFGAERISRSSHIEKVCLISDGVGRDNISDFTLNLILDYICNYTQKFALEYIAPQWRRIVWLGKTEFDYSLKAWTRKRYELPYIDGDYVLLTPKDILTRDENWINRGDMVKQFEEIPVAIPDAELRGQVFAYFDSVLAKHEDRHASQEERAEAVIKTYMNFPELLDWYIRYKEDNGNKATDISAEKVALTKFIFQHQVKQIQSQLANETEFYSLTNSTYEETHQRLAFFKNVIEAKGGHRIFWRGKEAITRESDLQILCKFIWFGTPSDASAEVNDGRGPVDFKISRGALDKTLIEMKLAKNTKLRQNLEKQLPIYMAASAARRGIKVTIYFTAAEKIKTDAILSDVGILGHKDIVLIDGRNDNKPSGSKA
;
A
#
# COMPACT_ATOMS: atom_id res chain seq x y z
N MET A 1 5.00 -17.14 3.51
CA MET A 1 6.37 -17.57 3.13
C MET A 1 7.36 -16.44 3.42
N LYS A 2 8.25 -16.57 4.41
CA LYS A 2 9.05 -15.43 4.89
C LYS A 2 10.14 -14.98 3.92
N GLN A 3 10.66 -15.91 3.12
CA GLN A 3 11.77 -15.68 2.19
C GLN A 3 11.39 -14.88 0.94
N ASN A 4 10.08 -14.64 0.71
CA ASN A 4 9.63 -13.82 -0.41
C ASN A 4 9.63 -12.31 -0.09
N TRP A 5 9.72 -11.91 1.20
CA TRP A 5 9.86 -10.51 1.66
C TRP A 5 8.86 -9.47 1.09
N LEU A 6 7.74 -9.92 0.51
CA LEU A 6 6.80 -9.09 -0.24
C LEU A 6 5.36 -9.13 0.32
N GLY A 7 5.19 -9.60 1.56
CA GLY A 7 3.91 -9.53 2.28
C GLY A 7 3.66 -8.16 2.92
N PHE A 8 2.41 -7.89 3.33
CA PHE A 8 2.09 -6.68 4.12
C PHE A 8 2.64 -6.87 5.53
N SER A 9 3.67 -6.13 5.89
CA SER A 9 4.18 -6.21 7.25
C SER A 9 4.75 -4.91 7.77
N LEU A 10 4.51 -4.69 9.06
CA LEU A 10 4.94 -3.54 9.84
C LEU A 10 6.24 -3.80 10.62
N ALA A 11 6.62 -5.06 10.84
CA ALA A 11 7.70 -5.42 11.79
C ALA A 11 8.58 -6.63 11.38
N GLY A 12 8.29 -7.32 10.27
CA GLY A 12 9.08 -8.50 9.85
C GLY A 12 8.58 -9.18 8.57
N ASN A 13 9.21 -10.25 8.11
CA ASN A 13 8.79 -10.96 6.88
C ASN A 13 7.90 -12.19 7.14
N LYS A 14 7.59 -12.48 8.40
CA LYS A 14 6.66 -13.55 8.78
C LYS A 14 5.23 -13.03 8.68
N GLY A 15 4.52 -13.38 7.60
CA GLY A 15 3.08 -13.08 7.46
C GLY A 15 2.25 -13.78 8.53
N SER A 16 1.03 -13.29 8.78
CA SER A 16 0.07 -13.92 9.72
C SER A 16 -0.44 -15.27 9.23
N GLY A 17 -0.20 -15.60 7.95
CA GLY A 17 -0.80 -16.74 7.30
C GLY A 17 -2.31 -16.54 7.08
N LEU A 18 -2.93 -17.48 6.37
CA LEU A 18 -4.37 -17.41 6.08
C LEU A 18 -5.20 -17.48 7.37
N GLY A 19 -4.81 -18.33 8.33
CA GLY A 19 -5.50 -18.52 9.60
C GLY A 19 -6.86 -19.22 9.48
N GLU A 20 -7.44 -19.57 10.62
CA GLU A 20 -8.72 -20.30 10.68
C GLU A 20 -9.89 -19.50 10.13
N LYS A 21 -9.91 -18.18 10.38
CA LYS A 21 -10.98 -17.30 9.89
C LYS A 21 -11.10 -17.32 8.36
N PHE A 22 -9.97 -17.30 7.65
CA PHE A 22 -9.97 -17.43 6.20
C PHE A 22 -10.46 -18.80 5.75
N ALA A 23 -10.07 -19.87 6.45
CA ALA A 23 -10.50 -21.22 6.10
C ALA A 23 -12.01 -21.40 6.26
N PHE A 24 -12.60 -20.90 7.35
CA PHE A 24 -14.05 -20.93 7.55
C PHE A 24 -14.78 -20.06 6.52
N ALA A 25 -14.30 -18.84 6.28
CA ALA A 25 -14.83 -17.96 5.24
C ALA A 25 -14.83 -18.65 3.87
N LEU A 26 -13.70 -19.23 3.45
CA LEU A 26 -13.61 -19.93 2.17
C LEU A 26 -14.59 -21.11 2.12
N ARG A 27 -14.62 -21.95 3.16
CA ARG A 27 -15.52 -23.12 3.24
C ARG A 27 -16.99 -22.71 3.09
N ASP A 28 -17.42 -21.69 3.81
CA ASP A 28 -18.83 -21.27 3.84
C ASP A 28 -19.24 -20.61 2.51
N ASN A 29 -18.31 -19.93 1.83
CA ASN A 29 -18.54 -19.36 0.50
C ASN A 29 -18.42 -20.37 -0.65
N LEU A 30 -17.73 -21.52 -0.45
CA LEU A 30 -17.57 -22.53 -1.50
C LEU A 30 -18.92 -23.12 -1.97
N GLN A 31 -19.91 -23.17 -1.08
CA GLN A 31 -21.24 -23.72 -1.38
C GLN A 31 -22.20 -22.68 -1.97
N SER A 32 -21.93 -21.40 -1.80
CA SER A 32 -22.80 -20.31 -2.25
C SER A 32 -22.17 -19.53 -3.39
N VAL A 33 -21.24 -18.64 -3.07
CA VAL A 33 -20.58 -17.67 -3.95
C VAL A 33 -19.71 -18.32 -5.03
N PHE A 34 -19.19 -19.52 -4.75
CA PHE A 34 -18.35 -20.29 -5.68
C PHE A 34 -19.03 -21.55 -6.20
N SER A 35 -20.36 -21.64 -6.08
CA SER A 35 -21.11 -22.81 -6.55
C SER A 35 -20.90 -23.12 -8.03
N ASP A 36 -20.57 -22.11 -8.84
CA ASP A 36 -20.27 -22.21 -10.27
C ASP A 36 -18.79 -21.91 -10.62
N PHE A 37 -17.87 -21.96 -9.65
CA PHE A 37 -16.47 -21.57 -9.89
C PHE A 37 -15.81 -22.42 -10.99
N GLY A 38 -15.22 -21.75 -11.98
CA GLY A 38 -14.67 -22.37 -13.19
C GLY A 38 -15.69 -22.66 -14.31
N ALA A 39 -16.98 -22.42 -14.05
CA ALA A 39 -18.08 -22.54 -15.01
C ALA A 39 -18.97 -21.27 -15.00
N GLU A 40 -18.37 -20.13 -14.66
CA GLU A 40 -19.08 -18.86 -14.51
C GLU A 40 -19.78 -18.44 -15.81
N ARG A 41 -21.01 -17.93 -15.69
CA ARG A 41 -21.81 -17.51 -16.86
C ARG A 41 -21.79 -16.01 -17.12
N ILE A 42 -21.53 -15.21 -16.08
CA ILE A 42 -21.62 -13.74 -16.13
C ILE A 42 -20.22 -13.11 -16.28
N SER A 43 -19.26 -13.45 -15.41
CA SER A 43 -17.87 -13.01 -15.55
C SER A 43 -17.17 -13.78 -16.69
N ARG A 44 -16.17 -13.14 -17.31
CA ARG A 44 -15.40 -13.76 -18.41
C ARG A 44 -14.34 -14.74 -17.88
N SER A 45 -13.80 -14.48 -16.70
CA SER A 45 -12.87 -15.39 -16.02
C SER A 45 -13.32 -15.73 -14.61
N SER A 46 -12.65 -16.71 -14.01
CA SER A 46 -12.86 -17.09 -12.61
C SER A 46 -12.05 -16.18 -11.68
N HIS A 47 -12.69 -15.70 -10.61
CA HIS A 47 -12.09 -14.73 -9.69
C HIS A 47 -12.17 -15.22 -8.26
N ILE A 48 -11.01 -15.47 -7.65
CA ILE A 48 -10.92 -15.93 -6.26
C ILE A 48 -11.15 -14.79 -5.26
N GLU A 49 -11.03 -13.55 -5.73
CA GLU A 49 -11.26 -12.32 -4.99
C GLU A 49 -12.67 -12.26 -4.40
N LYS A 50 -13.64 -13.00 -4.97
CA LYS A 50 -15.01 -13.15 -4.44
C LYS A 50 -15.02 -13.52 -2.95
N VAL A 51 -14.08 -14.35 -2.45
CA VAL A 51 -13.98 -14.70 -1.01
C VAL A 51 -13.84 -13.43 -0.16
N CYS A 52 -13.04 -12.49 -0.64
CA CYS A 52 -12.62 -11.30 0.09
C CYS A 52 -13.59 -10.13 -0.06
N LEU A 53 -14.60 -10.25 -0.94
CA LEU A 53 -15.66 -9.26 -1.10
C LEU A 53 -16.72 -9.38 -0.01
N ILE A 54 -17.02 -10.61 0.43
CA ILE A 54 -18.12 -10.90 1.36
C ILE A 54 -17.62 -11.15 2.79
N SER A 55 -16.47 -11.81 2.96
CA SER A 55 -16.04 -12.22 4.30
C SER A 55 -15.24 -11.16 5.04
N ASP A 56 -15.79 -10.67 6.15
CA ASP A 56 -15.09 -9.78 7.07
C ASP A 56 -13.86 -10.46 7.69
N GLY A 57 -12.74 -9.73 7.73
CA GLY A 57 -11.46 -10.22 8.26
C GLY A 57 -10.64 -11.04 7.26
N VAL A 58 -11.11 -11.20 6.03
CA VAL A 58 -10.33 -11.74 4.90
C VAL A 58 -9.94 -10.57 3.99
N GLY A 59 -8.65 -10.24 3.95
CA GLY A 59 -8.15 -9.07 3.27
C GLY A 59 -7.10 -9.38 2.19
N ARG A 60 -6.50 -8.30 1.68
CA ARG A 60 -5.43 -8.34 0.65
C ARG A 60 -4.25 -9.23 1.05
N ASP A 61 -3.86 -9.21 2.33
CA ASP A 61 -2.76 -10.03 2.81
C ASP A 61 -3.06 -11.53 2.67
N ASN A 62 -4.32 -11.93 2.92
CA ASN A 62 -4.75 -13.31 2.71
C ASN A 62 -4.73 -13.70 1.23
N ILE A 63 -5.15 -12.81 0.31
CA ILE A 63 -5.06 -13.07 -1.14
C ILE A 63 -3.59 -13.21 -1.56
N SER A 64 -2.72 -12.32 -1.08
CA SER A 64 -1.29 -12.35 -1.38
C SER A 64 -0.65 -13.65 -0.88
N ASP A 65 -0.92 -14.03 0.37
CA ASP A 65 -0.44 -15.27 0.96
C ASP A 65 -1.00 -16.51 0.23
N PHE A 66 -2.29 -16.50 -0.12
CA PHE A 66 -2.92 -17.59 -0.86
C PHE A 66 -2.31 -17.75 -2.25
N THR A 67 -2.21 -16.65 -2.99
CA THR A 67 -1.61 -16.61 -4.33
C THR A 67 -0.19 -17.12 -4.29
N LEU A 68 0.63 -16.61 -3.36
CA LEU A 68 2.02 -17.04 -3.20
C LEU A 68 2.15 -18.53 -2.90
N ASN A 69 1.25 -19.11 -2.11
CA ASN A 69 1.23 -20.56 -1.87
C ASN A 69 0.89 -21.34 -3.14
N LEU A 70 -0.05 -20.86 -3.96
CA LEU A 70 -0.38 -21.51 -5.23
C LEU A 70 0.74 -21.43 -6.26
N ILE A 71 1.41 -20.27 -6.36
CA ILE A 71 2.46 -20.04 -7.37
C ILE A 71 3.87 -20.33 -6.85
N LEU A 72 4.00 -21.01 -5.70
CA LEU A 72 5.30 -21.18 -5.06
C LEU A 72 6.32 -21.89 -5.96
N ASP A 73 5.95 -22.95 -6.66
CA ASP A 73 6.84 -23.63 -7.62
C ASP A 73 7.28 -22.67 -8.73
N TYR A 74 6.38 -21.86 -9.26
CA TYR A 74 6.72 -20.85 -10.27
C TYR A 74 7.77 -19.85 -9.75
N ILE A 75 7.59 -19.32 -8.53
CA ILE A 75 8.55 -18.40 -7.88
C ILE A 75 9.90 -19.07 -7.66
N CYS A 76 9.90 -20.32 -7.20
CA CYS A 76 11.13 -21.09 -6.99
C CYS A 76 11.88 -21.32 -8.30
N ASN A 77 11.17 -21.71 -9.37
CA ASN A 77 11.76 -21.93 -10.69
C ASN A 77 12.28 -20.64 -11.32
N TYR A 78 11.54 -19.53 -11.20
CA TYR A 78 11.98 -18.21 -11.64
C TYR A 78 13.29 -17.80 -10.94
N THR A 79 13.32 -17.96 -9.62
CA THR A 79 14.49 -17.65 -8.80
C THR A 79 15.68 -18.55 -9.13
N GLN A 80 15.46 -19.85 -9.30
CA GLN A 80 16.51 -20.80 -9.66
C GLN A 80 17.12 -20.47 -11.01
N LYS A 81 16.30 -20.16 -12.03
CA LYS A 81 16.80 -19.75 -13.34
C LYS A 81 17.73 -18.55 -13.23
N PHE A 82 17.30 -17.51 -12.52
CA PHE A 82 18.11 -16.33 -12.27
C PHE A 82 19.42 -16.67 -11.51
N ALA A 83 19.33 -17.51 -10.47
CA ALA A 83 20.50 -17.88 -9.68
C ALA A 83 21.52 -18.69 -10.48
N LEU A 84 21.06 -19.62 -11.31
CA LEU A 84 21.93 -20.42 -12.16
C LEU A 84 22.68 -19.57 -13.20
N GLU A 85 22.03 -18.53 -13.71
CA GLU A 85 22.58 -17.66 -14.76
C GLU A 85 23.51 -16.56 -14.21
N TYR A 86 23.15 -15.94 -13.07
CA TYR A 86 23.79 -14.71 -12.61
C TYR A 86 24.53 -14.82 -11.27
N ILE A 87 24.37 -15.92 -10.53
CA ILE A 87 24.95 -16.06 -9.18
C ILE A 87 25.99 -17.17 -9.18
N ALA A 88 27.17 -16.86 -8.65
CA ALA A 88 28.26 -17.82 -8.59
C ALA A 88 27.93 -19.01 -7.64
N PRO A 89 28.41 -20.23 -7.94
CA PRO A 89 28.00 -21.45 -7.24
C PRO A 89 28.15 -21.42 -5.71
N GLN A 90 29.15 -20.71 -5.18
CA GLN A 90 29.40 -20.59 -3.73
C GLN A 90 28.27 -19.88 -2.96
N TRP A 91 27.44 -19.10 -3.66
CA TRP A 91 26.31 -18.36 -3.09
C TRP A 91 24.95 -19.05 -3.32
N ARG A 92 24.97 -20.32 -3.76
CA ARG A 92 23.76 -21.11 -4.04
C ARG A 92 23.76 -22.39 -3.23
N ARG A 93 22.57 -22.89 -2.88
CA ARG A 93 22.39 -24.17 -2.21
C ARG A 93 21.16 -24.90 -2.71
N ILE A 94 21.20 -26.22 -2.68
CA ILE A 94 20.04 -27.07 -2.91
C ILE A 94 19.18 -27.07 -1.64
N VAL A 95 17.93 -26.64 -1.76
CA VAL A 95 16.96 -26.54 -0.66
C VAL A 95 15.71 -27.33 -1.01
N TRP A 96 15.15 -28.04 -0.02
CA TRP A 96 13.84 -28.69 -0.11
C TRP A 96 12.75 -27.73 0.33
N LEU A 97 11.79 -27.48 -0.56
CA LEU A 97 10.59 -26.70 -0.24
C LEU A 97 9.36 -27.59 -0.36
N GLY A 98 8.49 -27.53 0.66
CA GLY A 98 7.22 -28.25 0.69
C GLY A 98 6.07 -27.43 0.11
N LYS A 99 4.98 -28.10 -0.25
CA LYS A 99 3.77 -27.48 -0.84
C LYS A 99 4.06 -26.71 -2.13
N THR A 100 4.96 -27.23 -2.94
CA THR A 100 5.31 -26.59 -4.21
C THR A 100 4.47 -27.11 -5.37
N GLU A 101 4.05 -28.37 -5.30
CA GLU A 101 3.29 -29.03 -6.37
C GLU A 101 2.13 -29.82 -5.75
N PHE A 102 0.97 -29.76 -6.40
CA PHE A 102 -0.19 -30.55 -6.00
C PHE A 102 -0.28 -31.80 -6.86
N ASP A 103 -0.13 -32.97 -6.23
CA ASP A 103 -0.32 -34.24 -6.88
C ASP A 103 -1.82 -34.57 -6.90
N TYR A 104 -2.44 -34.50 -8.06
CA TYR A 104 -3.87 -34.79 -8.24
C TYR A 104 -4.23 -36.26 -8.02
N SER A 105 -3.28 -37.18 -8.21
CA SER A 105 -3.50 -38.61 -7.97
C SER A 105 -3.53 -38.93 -6.48
N LEU A 106 -2.59 -38.36 -5.72
CA LEU A 106 -2.50 -38.50 -4.27
C LEU A 106 -3.38 -37.50 -3.51
N LYS A 107 -3.94 -36.52 -4.22
CA LYS A 107 -4.70 -35.37 -3.68
C LYS A 107 -3.93 -34.67 -2.56
N ALA A 108 -2.61 -34.56 -2.73
CA ALA A 108 -1.70 -34.09 -1.69
C ALA A 108 -0.64 -33.14 -2.24
N TRP A 109 -0.26 -32.18 -1.41
CA TRP A 109 0.86 -31.28 -1.69
C TRP A 109 2.20 -32.01 -1.46
N THR A 110 3.08 -31.96 -2.45
CA THR A 110 4.41 -32.59 -2.40
C THR A 110 5.51 -31.56 -2.22
N ARG A 111 6.76 -32.05 -2.04
CA ARG A 111 7.96 -31.22 -1.90
C ARG A 111 8.87 -31.39 -3.11
N LYS A 112 9.61 -30.34 -3.44
CA LYS A 112 10.58 -30.33 -4.55
C LYS A 112 11.88 -29.65 -4.11
N ARG A 113 12.96 -29.99 -4.82
CA ARG A 113 14.31 -29.46 -4.59
C ARG A 113 14.62 -28.36 -5.59
N TYR A 114 15.26 -27.29 -5.12
CA TYR A 114 15.67 -26.16 -5.94
C TYR A 114 17.07 -25.69 -5.57
N GLU A 115 17.84 -25.22 -6.54
CA GLU A 115 19.11 -24.53 -6.33
C GLU A 115 18.85 -23.02 -6.23
N LEU A 116 18.84 -22.49 -5.02
CA LEU A 116 18.45 -21.11 -4.72
C LEU A 116 19.62 -20.29 -4.17
N PRO A 117 19.60 -18.96 -4.32
CA PRO A 117 20.55 -18.08 -3.64
C PRO A 117 20.45 -18.29 -2.12
N TYR A 118 21.59 -18.31 -1.45
CA TYR A 118 21.67 -18.63 -0.03
C TYR A 118 22.64 -17.68 0.69
N ILE A 119 22.14 -16.99 1.71
CA ILE A 119 22.90 -16.01 2.49
C ILE A 119 22.35 -15.99 3.93
N ASP A 120 23.21 -15.71 4.91
CA ASP A 120 22.83 -15.56 6.32
C ASP A 120 22.00 -16.72 6.90
N GLY A 121 22.26 -17.95 6.44
CA GLY A 121 21.59 -19.14 6.94
C GLY A 121 20.22 -19.42 6.32
N ASP A 122 19.75 -18.66 5.34
CA ASP A 122 18.45 -18.86 4.68
C ASP A 122 18.55 -18.73 3.15
N TYR A 123 17.50 -19.18 2.46
CA TYR A 123 17.38 -19.01 1.00
C TYR A 123 16.63 -17.72 0.65
N VAL A 124 16.87 -17.22 -0.56
CA VAL A 124 16.20 -16.03 -1.09
C VAL A 124 15.26 -16.43 -2.22
N LEU A 125 14.07 -15.82 -2.25
CA LEU A 125 13.14 -15.90 -3.38
C LEU A 125 13.04 -14.55 -4.09
N LEU A 126 12.99 -14.60 -5.41
CA LEU A 126 12.78 -13.44 -6.27
C LEU A 126 11.35 -13.46 -6.80
N THR A 127 10.68 -12.32 -6.70
CA THR A 127 9.35 -12.14 -7.29
C THR A 127 9.46 -11.36 -8.61
N PRO A 128 8.90 -11.89 -9.71
CA PRO A 128 8.76 -11.16 -10.96
C PRO A 128 8.04 -9.82 -10.75
N LYS A 129 8.54 -8.76 -11.38
CA LYS A 129 8.02 -7.40 -11.15
C LYS A 129 6.61 -7.19 -11.70
N ASP A 130 6.28 -7.90 -12.76
CA ASP A 130 4.99 -7.90 -13.45
C ASP A 130 3.85 -8.47 -12.60
N ILE A 131 4.15 -9.33 -11.62
CA ILE A 131 3.14 -9.84 -10.68
C ILE A 131 2.97 -8.97 -9.43
N LEU A 132 3.77 -7.90 -9.27
CA LEU A 132 3.65 -6.98 -8.14
C LEU A 132 2.49 -6.01 -8.36
N THR A 133 1.51 -6.04 -7.47
CA THR A 133 0.43 -5.05 -7.40
C THR A 133 0.60 -4.20 -6.14
N ARG A 134 0.50 -2.86 -6.24
CA ARG A 134 0.80 -1.95 -5.12
C ARG A 134 -0.44 -1.42 -4.40
N ASP A 135 -1.57 -1.22 -5.08
CA ASP A 135 -2.79 -0.67 -4.49
C ASP A 135 -3.78 -1.75 -4.01
N GLU A 136 -4.95 -1.32 -3.51
CA GLU A 136 -6.10 -2.20 -3.30
C GLU A 136 -6.31 -3.06 -4.56
N ASN A 137 -6.61 -4.35 -4.35
CA ASN A 137 -6.86 -5.26 -5.45
C ASN A 137 -7.89 -4.62 -6.39
N TRP A 138 -7.67 -4.76 -7.70
CA TRP A 138 -8.57 -4.16 -8.70
C TRP A 138 -10.02 -4.53 -8.39
N ILE A 139 -10.27 -5.77 -7.99
CA ILE A 139 -11.50 -6.22 -7.35
C ILE A 139 -11.33 -6.12 -5.82
N ASN A 140 -12.00 -5.17 -5.19
CA ASN A 140 -11.99 -5.00 -3.73
C ASN A 140 -13.37 -4.60 -3.19
N ARG A 141 -13.57 -4.80 -1.88
CA ARG A 141 -14.82 -4.54 -1.16
C ARG A 141 -15.16 -3.05 -1.09
N GLY A 142 -14.17 -2.17 -0.94
CA GLY A 142 -14.36 -0.74 -0.82
C GLY A 142 -14.98 -0.13 -2.08
N ASP A 143 -14.44 -0.48 -3.24
CA ASP A 143 -14.97 -0.09 -4.55
C ASP A 143 -16.35 -0.70 -4.79
N MET A 144 -16.54 -1.98 -4.44
CA MET A 144 -17.82 -2.67 -4.58
C MET A 144 -18.95 -1.93 -3.83
N VAL A 145 -18.65 -1.40 -2.65
CA VAL A 145 -19.61 -0.61 -1.86
C VAL A 145 -19.84 0.78 -2.45
N LYS A 146 -18.77 1.48 -2.85
CA LYS A 146 -18.86 2.83 -3.43
C LYS A 146 -19.58 2.85 -4.77
N GLN A 147 -19.36 1.83 -5.60
CA GLN A 147 -19.89 1.69 -6.95
C GLN A 147 -21.21 0.90 -6.98
N PHE A 148 -21.80 0.59 -5.82
CA PHE A 148 -23.00 -0.24 -5.75
C PHE A 148 -24.15 0.29 -6.61
N GLU A 149 -24.36 1.60 -6.73
CA GLU A 149 -25.47 2.13 -7.54
C GLU A 149 -25.30 1.87 -9.05
N GLU A 150 -24.07 1.72 -9.54
CA GLU A 150 -23.77 1.47 -10.96
C GLU A 150 -23.95 -0.01 -11.34
N ILE A 151 -23.83 -0.91 -10.37
CA ILE A 151 -23.75 -2.37 -10.59
C ILE A 151 -25.13 -2.97 -10.95
N PRO A 152 -26.22 -2.71 -10.20
CA PRO A 152 -27.56 -3.16 -10.57
C PRO A 152 -28.01 -2.62 -11.94
N VAL A 153 -27.60 -1.42 -12.33
CA VAL A 153 -27.95 -0.88 -13.67
C VAL A 153 -27.39 -1.74 -14.80
N ALA A 154 -26.25 -2.41 -14.57
CA ALA A 154 -25.63 -3.32 -15.54
C ALA A 154 -26.38 -4.66 -15.70
N ILE A 155 -27.31 -5.00 -14.78
CA ILE A 155 -28.14 -6.21 -14.88
C ILE A 155 -29.15 -6.01 -16.02
N PRO A 156 -29.22 -6.91 -17.02
CA PRO A 156 -30.17 -6.80 -18.13
C PRO A 156 -31.63 -6.96 -17.70
N ASP A 157 -31.88 -7.79 -16.69
CA ASP A 157 -33.21 -8.12 -16.19
C ASP A 157 -33.79 -6.97 -15.33
N ALA A 158 -34.86 -6.35 -15.82
CA ALA A 158 -35.51 -5.22 -15.15
C ALA A 158 -36.23 -5.61 -13.85
N GLU A 159 -36.73 -6.84 -13.76
CA GLU A 159 -37.42 -7.36 -12.58
C GLU A 159 -36.42 -7.64 -11.46
N LEU A 160 -35.31 -8.33 -11.78
CA LEU A 160 -34.22 -8.57 -10.84
C LEU A 160 -33.63 -7.27 -10.31
N ARG A 161 -33.43 -6.27 -11.19
CA ARG A 161 -33.02 -4.91 -10.77
C ARG A 161 -33.98 -4.30 -9.77
N GLY A 162 -35.28 -4.36 -10.07
CA GLY A 162 -36.32 -3.83 -9.18
C GLY A 162 -36.30 -4.50 -7.80
N GLN A 163 -36.15 -5.83 -7.76
CA GLN A 163 -36.05 -6.59 -6.51
C GLN A 163 -34.79 -6.21 -5.70
N VAL A 164 -33.66 -6.05 -6.37
CA VAL A 164 -32.39 -5.65 -5.73
C VAL A 164 -32.50 -4.26 -5.11
N PHE A 165 -33.02 -3.27 -5.84
CA PHE A 165 -33.20 -1.92 -5.30
C PHE A 165 -34.22 -1.88 -4.16
N ALA A 166 -35.37 -2.55 -4.33
CA ALA A 166 -36.38 -2.62 -3.27
C ALA A 166 -35.83 -3.23 -1.98
N TYR A 167 -35.03 -4.30 -2.09
CA TYR A 167 -34.38 -4.89 -0.93
C TYR A 167 -33.35 -3.95 -0.31
N PHE A 168 -32.46 -3.36 -1.12
CA PHE A 168 -31.46 -2.41 -0.64
C PHE A 168 -32.11 -1.25 0.13
N ASP A 169 -33.16 -0.65 -0.44
CA ASP A 169 -33.92 0.44 0.17
C ASP A 169 -34.57 -0.02 1.48
N SER A 170 -35.14 -1.24 1.52
CA SER A 170 -35.74 -1.79 2.74
C SER A 170 -34.75 -1.98 3.89
N VAL A 171 -33.49 -2.29 3.57
CA VAL A 171 -32.42 -2.47 4.57
C VAL A 171 -31.89 -1.11 5.03
N LEU A 172 -31.85 -0.13 4.12
CA LEU A 172 -31.38 1.23 4.37
C LEU A 172 -32.41 2.07 5.17
N ALA A 173 -33.70 1.85 4.97
CA ALA A 173 -34.82 2.63 5.49
C ALA A 173 -35.10 2.44 7.00
N LYS A 174 -34.08 2.50 7.85
CA LYS A 174 -34.23 2.34 9.31
C LYS A 174 -34.43 3.63 10.10
N HIS A 175 -34.31 4.81 9.48
CA HIS A 175 -34.49 6.08 10.18
C HIS A 175 -35.16 7.14 9.29
N GLU A 176 -36.41 7.52 9.62
CA GLU A 176 -37.16 8.59 8.92
C GLU A 176 -36.57 9.99 9.18
N ASP A 177 -35.85 10.16 10.29
CA ASP A 177 -35.43 11.49 10.80
C ASP A 177 -34.02 11.93 10.36
N ARG A 178 -33.25 11.07 9.67
CA ARG A 178 -31.90 11.42 9.23
C ARG A 178 -31.48 10.63 7.99
N HIS A 179 -30.60 11.23 7.18
CA HIS A 179 -29.88 10.50 6.16
C HIS A 179 -29.02 9.39 6.78
N ALA A 180 -29.01 8.22 6.13
CA ALA A 180 -28.17 7.10 6.51
C ALA A 180 -26.69 7.49 6.47
N SER A 181 -25.93 7.04 7.46
CA SER A 181 -24.48 7.24 7.51
C SER A 181 -23.79 6.42 6.40
N GLN A 182 -22.52 6.74 6.12
CA GLN A 182 -21.71 5.94 5.19
C GLN A 182 -21.56 4.48 5.67
N GLU A 183 -21.53 4.25 6.97
CA GLU A 183 -21.40 2.92 7.58
C GLU A 183 -22.68 2.11 7.42
N GLU A 184 -23.85 2.73 7.66
CA GLU A 184 -25.17 2.10 7.48
C GLU A 184 -25.42 1.75 6.03
N ARG A 185 -25.04 2.65 5.11
CA ARG A 185 -25.10 2.39 3.68
C ARG A 185 -24.19 1.23 3.27
N ALA A 186 -22.96 1.20 3.78
CA ALA A 186 -22.04 0.10 3.52
C ALA A 186 -22.60 -1.25 4.01
N GLU A 187 -23.22 -1.27 5.20
CA GLU A 187 -23.86 -2.47 5.75
C GLU A 187 -25.05 -2.92 4.87
N ALA A 188 -25.89 -1.99 4.41
CA ALA A 188 -27.01 -2.29 3.52
C ALA A 188 -26.55 -2.88 2.19
N VAL A 189 -25.47 -2.35 1.60
CA VAL A 189 -24.86 -2.91 0.38
C VAL A 189 -24.43 -4.36 0.63
N ILE A 190 -23.70 -4.62 1.70
CA ILE A 190 -23.18 -5.97 2.00
C ILE A 190 -24.31 -6.97 2.21
N LYS A 191 -25.37 -6.59 2.95
CA LYS A 191 -26.56 -7.45 3.10
C LYS A 191 -27.25 -7.74 1.77
N THR A 192 -27.27 -6.76 0.87
CA THR A 192 -27.86 -6.94 -0.46
C THR A 192 -27.04 -7.93 -1.28
N TYR A 193 -25.71 -7.86 -1.27
CA TYR A 193 -24.86 -8.88 -1.91
C TYR A 193 -25.02 -10.28 -1.30
N MET A 194 -25.24 -10.39 0.01
CA MET A 194 -25.51 -11.68 0.65
C MET A 194 -26.86 -12.27 0.22
N ASN A 195 -27.87 -11.42 0.02
CA ASN A 195 -29.20 -11.86 -0.41
C ASN A 195 -29.27 -12.14 -1.93
N PHE A 196 -28.44 -11.45 -2.72
CA PHE A 196 -28.33 -11.62 -4.17
C PHE A 196 -26.86 -11.87 -4.58
N PRO A 197 -26.31 -13.09 -4.36
CA PRO A 197 -24.90 -13.39 -4.63
C PRO A 197 -24.48 -13.16 -6.09
N GLU A 198 -25.39 -13.31 -7.06
CA GLU A 198 -25.16 -13.05 -8.49
C GLU A 198 -24.68 -11.63 -8.77
N LEU A 199 -24.98 -10.67 -7.88
CA LEU A 199 -24.48 -9.30 -7.99
C LEU A 199 -22.95 -9.23 -7.96
N LEU A 200 -22.28 -10.18 -7.28
CA LEU A 200 -20.82 -10.23 -7.28
C LEU A 200 -20.27 -10.48 -8.68
N ASP A 201 -20.92 -11.36 -9.45
CA ASP A 201 -20.50 -11.64 -10.81
C ASP A 201 -20.72 -10.45 -11.73
N TRP A 202 -21.82 -9.72 -11.53
CA TRP A 202 -22.06 -8.46 -12.23
C TRP A 202 -21.05 -7.37 -11.86
N TYR A 203 -20.65 -7.28 -10.58
CA TYR A 203 -19.58 -6.38 -10.16
C TYR A 203 -18.26 -6.73 -10.85
N ILE A 204 -17.88 -8.01 -10.82
CA ILE A 204 -16.65 -8.49 -11.46
C ILE A 204 -16.69 -8.23 -12.96
N ARG A 205 -17.81 -8.52 -13.62
CA ARG A 205 -18.01 -8.26 -15.04
C ARG A 205 -17.88 -6.77 -15.36
N TYR A 206 -18.48 -5.90 -14.55
CA TYR A 206 -18.32 -4.45 -14.67
C TYR A 206 -16.84 -4.06 -14.55
N LYS A 207 -16.09 -4.65 -13.63
CA LYS A 207 -14.64 -4.39 -13.50
C LYS A 207 -13.92 -4.85 -14.76
N GLU A 208 -14.13 -6.08 -15.23
CA GLU A 208 -13.54 -6.63 -16.48
C GLU A 208 -13.80 -5.73 -17.70
N ASP A 209 -15.04 -5.30 -17.89
CA ASP A 209 -15.43 -4.42 -18.99
C ASP A 209 -14.73 -3.04 -18.90
N ASN A 210 -14.31 -2.63 -17.70
CA ASN A 210 -13.57 -1.40 -17.44
C ASN A 210 -12.06 -1.61 -17.17
N GLY A 211 -11.54 -2.84 -17.36
CA GLY A 211 -10.20 -3.25 -16.93
C GLY A 211 -9.04 -2.48 -17.55
N ASN A 212 -9.19 -1.98 -18.78
CA ASN A 212 -8.16 -1.22 -19.49
C ASN A 212 -7.72 0.05 -18.73
N LYS A 213 -8.59 0.65 -17.91
CA LYS A 213 -8.25 1.82 -17.07
C LYS A 213 -7.36 1.43 -15.88
N ALA A 214 -7.35 0.16 -15.46
CA ALA A 214 -6.62 -0.32 -14.30
C ALA A 214 -5.18 -0.76 -14.62
N THR A 215 -4.95 -1.32 -15.82
CA THR A 215 -3.62 -1.73 -16.30
C THR A 215 -2.64 -0.56 -16.37
N ASP A 216 -3.12 0.62 -16.80
CA ASP A 216 -2.32 1.84 -16.90
C ASP A 216 -1.80 2.30 -15.53
N ILE A 217 -2.64 2.25 -14.48
CA ILE A 217 -2.29 2.73 -13.14
C ILE A 217 -1.24 1.84 -12.45
N SER A 218 -1.34 0.51 -12.61
CA SER A 218 -0.39 -0.44 -12.02
C SER A 218 0.97 -0.41 -12.74
N ALA A 219 0.94 -0.43 -14.08
CA ALA A 219 2.15 -0.35 -14.90
C ALA A 219 2.92 0.96 -14.68
N GLU A 220 2.23 2.09 -14.56
CA GLU A 220 2.85 3.39 -14.29
C GLU A 220 3.50 3.45 -12.90
N LYS A 221 2.91 2.82 -11.88
CA LYS A 221 3.49 2.76 -10.53
C LYS A 221 4.68 1.81 -10.45
N VAL A 222 4.63 0.69 -11.16
CA VAL A 222 5.79 -0.20 -11.31
C VAL A 222 6.92 0.52 -12.07
N ALA A 223 6.58 1.29 -13.11
CA ALA A 223 7.53 2.14 -13.82
C ALA A 223 8.11 3.24 -12.91
N LEU A 224 7.28 3.84 -12.05
CA LEU A 224 7.72 4.83 -11.06
C LEU A 224 8.67 4.22 -10.02
N THR A 225 8.33 3.05 -9.46
CA THR A 225 9.20 2.31 -8.56
C THR A 225 10.50 1.90 -9.26
N LYS A 226 10.42 1.47 -10.52
CA LYS A 226 11.59 1.16 -11.35
C LYS A 226 12.47 2.38 -11.58
N PHE A 227 11.89 3.55 -11.88
CA PHE A 227 12.61 4.81 -12.03
C PHE A 227 13.34 5.21 -10.74
N ILE A 228 12.67 5.12 -9.59
CA ILE A 228 13.27 5.40 -8.27
C ILE A 228 14.41 4.40 -7.95
N PHE A 229 14.20 3.10 -8.16
CA PHE A 229 15.23 2.07 -7.90
C PHE A 229 16.42 2.16 -8.85
N GLN A 230 16.18 2.36 -10.14
CA GLN A 230 17.23 2.31 -11.16
C GLN A 230 18.06 3.59 -11.20
N HIS A 231 17.45 4.76 -11.01
CA HIS A 231 18.17 6.03 -11.08
C HIS A 231 18.59 6.54 -9.72
N GLN A 232 17.78 6.38 -8.68
CA GLN A 232 18.02 7.06 -7.41
C GLN A 232 18.64 6.14 -6.37
N VAL A 233 18.12 4.95 -6.08
CA VAL A 233 18.65 4.13 -4.95
C VAL A 233 20.13 3.75 -5.10
N LYS A 234 20.60 3.40 -6.30
CA LYS A 234 22.01 3.08 -6.54
C LYS A 234 22.92 4.31 -6.45
N GLN A 235 22.51 5.43 -7.05
CA GLN A 235 23.25 6.69 -6.94
C GLN A 235 23.25 7.20 -5.48
N ILE A 236 22.11 7.09 -4.79
CA ILE A 236 21.90 7.40 -3.37
C ILE A 236 22.84 6.57 -2.50
N GLN A 237 22.85 5.23 -2.62
CA GLN A 237 23.78 4.39 -1.85
C GLN A 237 25.24 4.72 -2.15
N SER A 238 25.60 4.96 -3.41
CA SER A 238 26.98 5.28 -3.79
C SER A 238 27.41 6.68 -3.32
N GLN A 239 26.54 7.70 -3.39
CA GLN A 239 26.85 9.06 -2.93
C GLN A 239 26.83 9.13 -1.39
N LEU A 240 25.90 8.43 -0.74
CA LEU A 240 25.83 8.39 0.72
C LEU A 240 26.98 7.59 1.35
N ALA A 241 27.48 6.55 0.67
CA ALA A 241 28.67 5.82 1.13
C ALA A 241 29.98 6.59 0.85
N ASN A 242 30.03 7.41 -0.21
CA ASN A 242 31.27 8.07 -0.64
C ASN A 242 31.41 9.54 -0.18
N GLU A 243 30.30 10.26 0.03
CA GLU A 243 30.31 11.70 0.32
C GLU A 243 29.96 12.03 1.79
N THR A 244 29.49 11.06 2.59
CA THR A 244 29.05 11.31 3.97
C THR A 244 29.35 10.12 4.91
N GLU A 245 29.49 10.37 6.22
CA GLU A 245 29.49 9.37 7.30
C GLU A 245 28.08 8.73 7.52
N PHE A 246 27.27 8.61 6.47
CA PHE A 246 25.83 8.37 6.55
C PHE A 246 25.43 7.01 7.17
N TYR A 247 26.28 6.00 7.02
CA TYR A 247 26.09 4.69 7.65
C TYR A 247 26.84 4.55 9.00
N SER A 248 27.56 5.60 9.41
CA SER A 248 28.28 5.69 10.67
C SER A 248 27.68 6.82 11.52
N LEU A 249 26.52 6.59 12.14
CA LEU A 249 25.84 7.62 12.93
C LEU A 249 25.89 7.34 14.45
N THR A 250 26.60 8.21 15.16
CA THR A 250 26.64 8.40 16.62
C THR A 250 25.53 9.33 17.16
N ASN A 251 24.67 9.89 16.29
CA ASN A 251 23.62 10.89 16.61
C ASN A 251 22.24 10.27 16.91
N SER A 252 21.33 10.97 17.59
CA SER A 252 19.99 10.44 17.93
C SER A 252 19.06 10.32 16.72
N THR A 253 17.95 9.58 16.87
CA THR A 253 16.94 9.41 15.79
C THR A 253 16.39 10.74 15.27
N TYR A 254 16.40 11.79 16.09
CA TYR A 254 15.88 13.10 15.73
C TYR A 254 16.78 13.86 14.75
N GLU A 255 18.09 13.92 15.04
CA GLU A 255 19.03 14.57 14.13
C GLU A 255 19.15 13.78 12.83
N GLU A 256 19.15 12.43 12.90
CA GLU A 256 19.08 11.58 11.71
C GLU A 256 17.81 11.87 10.88
N THR A 257 16.66 12.02 11.53
CA THR A 257 15.39 12.32 10.84
C THR A 257 15.44 13.65 10.10
N HIS A 258 15.97 14.71 10.73
CA HIS A 258 16.13 16.00 10.08
C HIS A 258 17.08 15.94 8.88
N GLN A 259 18.22 15.26 9.01
CA GLN A 259 19.16 15.10 7.89
C GLN A 259 18.53 14.38 6.69
N ARG A 260 17.75 13.33 6.94
CA ARG A 260 17.08 12.59 5.87
C ARG A 260 15.93 13.36 5.25
N LEU A 261 15.15 14.10 6.03
CA LEU A 261 14.10 14.96 5.49
C LEU A 261 14.67 16.11 4.66
N ALA A 262 15.80 16.69 5.08
CA ALA A 262 16.50 17.70 4.29
C ALA A 262 17.00 17.12 2.95
N PHE A 263 17.56 15.91 2.97
CA PHE A 263 17.93 15.20 1.74
C PHE A 263 16.71 14.94 0.84
N PHE A 264 15.63 14.41 1.41
CA PHE A 264 14.39 14.13 0.68
C PHE A 264 13.82 15.37 0.02
N LYS A 265 13.78 16.48 0.76
CA LYS A 265 13.41 17.81 0.26
C LYS A 265 14.30 18.20 -0.92
N ASN A 266 15.62 18.10 -0.79
CA ASN A 266 16.56 18.43 -1.88
C ASN A 266 16.36 17.57 -3.14
N VAL A 267 16.08 16.27 -2.98
CA VAL A 267 15.79 15.37 -4.11
C VAL A 267 14.56 15.84 -4.88
N ILE A 268 13.48 16.17 -4.16
CA ILE A 268 12.24 16.64 -4.77
C ILE A 268 12.43 18.01 -5.42
N GLU A 269 13.08 18.92 -4.70
CA GLU A 269 13.17 20.34 -5.07
C GLU A 269 14.22 20.60 -6.14
N ALA A 270 15.43 20.07 -5.99
CA ALA A 270 16.56 20.42 -6.86
C ALA A 270 16.95 19.30 -7.84
N LYS A 271 16.81 18.03 -7.46
CA LYS A 271 17.30 16.89 -8.26
C LYS A 271 16.26 16.26 -9.18
N GLY A 272 15.19 17.00 -9.51
CA GLY A 272 14.14 16.53 -10.42
C GLY A 272 13.17 15.49 -9.84
N GLY A 273 13.24 15.21 -8.54
CA GLY A 273 12.35 14.25 -7.87
C GLY A 273 10.88 14.66 -7.89
N HIS A 274 10.56 15.95 -8.01
CA HIS A 274 9.18 16.43 -8.15
C HIS A 274 8.42 15.74 -9.29
N ARG A 275 9.09 15.37 -10.39
CA ARG A 275 8.48 14.73 -11.57
C ARG A 275 7.74 13.43 -11.25
N ILE A 276 8.12 12.76 -10.16
CA ILE A 276 7.44 11.56 -9.64
C ILE A 276 5.96 11.82 -9.36
N PHE A 277 5.62 13.05 -8.97
CA PHE A 277 4.27 13.44 -8.62
C PHE A 277 3.44 13.95 -9.79
N TRP A 278 3.97 13.99 -11.02
CA TRP A 278 3.27 14.63 -12.14
C TRP A 278 3.10 13.68 -13.34
N ARG A 279 1.88 13.62 -13.86
CA ARG A 279 1.52 12.99 -15.14
C ARG A 279 1.05 14.10 -16.08
N GLY A 280 1.96 14.59 -16.92
CA GLY A 280 1.71 15.78 -17.74
C GLY A 280 1.42 17.01 -16.88
N LYS A 281 0.17 17.49 -16.90
CA LYS A 281 -0.29 18.64 -16.10
C LYS A 281 -0.97 18.25 -14.79
N GLU A 282 -1.23 16.96 -14.56
CA GLU A 282 -1.95 16.49 -13.36
C GLU A 282 -0.98 15.98 -12.30
N ALA A 283 -1.18 16.39 -11.05
CA ALA A 283 -0.37 15.94 -9.93
C ALA A 283 -0.97 14.68 -9.27
N ILE A 284 -0.26 13.56 -9.32
CA ILE A 284 -0.53 12.33 -8.56
C ILE A 284 -0.23 12.61 -7.08
N THR A 285 -1.28 12.92 -6.32
CA THR A 285 -1.19 13.51 -4.97
C THR A 285 -2.01 12.69 -3.97
N ARG A 286 -1.56 11.47 -3.68
CA ARG A 286 -2.10 10.65 -2.59
C ARG A 286 -1.11 10.63 -1.43
N GLU A 287 -1.59 10.77 -0.20
CA GLU A 287 -0.74 10.74 1.00
C GLU A 287 0.04 9.42 1.10
N SER A 288 -0.56 8.30 0.64
CA SER A 288 0.10 7.00 0.57
C SER A 288 1.32 6.96 -0.35
N ASP A 289 1.32 7.72 -1.44
CA ASP A 289 2.48 7.80 -2.35
C ASP A 289 3.63 8.57 -1.69
N LEU A 290 3.34 9.58 -0.87
CA LEU A 290 4.34 10.30 -0.06
C LEU A 290 4.97 9.42 1.00
N GLN A 291 4.15 8.67 1.73
CA GLN A 291 4.61 7.72 2.73
C GLN A 291 5.56 6.69 2.12
N ILE A 292 5.27 6.17 0.92
CA ILE A 292 6.14 5.22 0.22
C ILE A 292 7.50 5.85 -0.11
N LEU A 293 7.52 7.09 -0.61
CA LEU A 293 8.77 7.80 -0.89
C LEU A 293 9.59 8.06 0.37
N CYS A 294 8.93 8.38 1.48
CA CYS A 294 9.56 8.50 2.79
C CYS A 294 10.14 7.16 3.27
N LYS A 295 9.47 6.01 3.04
CA LYS A 295 10.06 4.70 3.36
C LYS A 295 11.37 4.43 2.61
N PHE A 296 11.49 4.90 1.37
CA PHE A 296 12.70 4.69 0.57
C PHE A 296 13.92 5.45 1.10
N ILE A 297 13.75 6.64 1.69
CA ILE A 297 14.87 7.35 2.32
C ILE A 297 15.34 6.67 3.61
N TRP A 298 14.55 5.74 4.18
CA TRP A 298 14.87 4.96 5.37
C TRP A 298 15.30 3.52 5.07
N PHE A 299 15.46 3.15 3.80
CA PHE A 299 15.92 1.82 3.43
C PHE A 299 17.43 1.63 3.72
N GLY A 300 17.80 0.55 4.41
CA GLY A 300 19.20 0.20 4.71
C GLY A 300 19.77 0.90 5.95
N THR A 301 18.95 1.39 6.86
CA THR A 301 19.36 2.13 8.06
C THR A 301 19.34 1.24 9.30
N PRO A 302 20.22 1.48 10.29
CA PRO A 302 20.16 0.74 11.56
C PRO A 302 18.97 1.15 12.44
N SER A 303 18.37 2.33 12.20
CA SER A 303 17.17 2.80 12.89
C SER A 303 15.91 2.09 12.36
N ASP A 304 15.03 1.64 13.27
CA ASP A 304 13.76 1.00 12.91
C ASP A 304 12.73 2.07 12.52
N ALA A 305 12.27 2.03 11.28
CA ALA A 305 11.24 2.91 10.75
C ALA A 305 9.92 2.14 10.61
N SER A 306 9.06 2.22 11.63
CA SER A 306 7.77 1.54 11.68
C SER A 306 6.60 2.53 11.61
N ALA A 307 5.47 2.14 11.01
CA ALA A 307 4.23 2.91 11.16
C ALA A 307 3.63 2.57 12.54
N GLU A 308 3.11 3.57 13.28
CA GLU A 308 2.54 3.29 14.61
C GLU A 308 1.27 2.45 14.50
N VAL A 309 1.20 1.35 15.28
CA VAL A 309 -0.06 0.69 15.59
C VAL A 309 -0.84 1.64 16.51
N ASN A 310 -2.13 1.78 16.24
CA ASN A 310 -3.03 2.78 16.80
C ASN A 310 -3.13 2.67 18.34
N ASP A 311 -2.20 3.28 19.09
CA ASP A 311 -2.19 3.31 20.57
C ASP A 311 -3.16 4.37 21.15
N GLY A 312 -4.30 4.60 20.49
CA GLY A 312 -5.42 5.38 21.02
C GLY A 312 -5.32 6.91 20.88
N ARG A 313 -4.39 7.48 20.10
CA ARG A 313 -4.29 8.94 19.85
C ARG A 313 -4.26 9.39 18.38
N GLY A 314 -4.57 8.48 17.46
CA GLY A 314 -4.57 8.71 16.03
C GLY A 314 -3.26 8.29 15.35
N PRO A 315 -3.30 7.88 14.08
CA PRO A 315 -2.16 7.27 13.41
C PRO A 315 -1.09 8.31 13.09
N VAL A 316 0.12 8.11 13.60
CA VAL A 316 1.33 8.81 13.13
C VAL A 316 1.90 8.01 11.97
N ASP A 317 2.27 8.70 10.88
CA ASP A 317 2.71 8.06 9.64
C ASP A 317 4.00 7.24 9.81
N PHE A 318 4.97 7.73 10.59
CA PHE A 318 6.20 7.00 10.93
C PHE A 318 6.69 7.24 12.36
N LYS A 319 7.30 6.20 12.92
CA LYS A 319 8.10 6.23 14.14
C LYS A 319 9.48 5.69 13.80
N ILE A 320 10.49 6.53 13.99
CA ILE A 320 11.90 6.17 13.88
C ILE A 320 12.41 5.88 15.28
N SER A 321 12.94 4.67 15.51
CA SER A 321 13.39 4.26 16.83
C SER A 321 14.77 3.61 16.83
N ARG A 322 15.54 3.92 17.88
CA ARG A 322 16.80 3.27 18.21
C ARG A 322 16.77 2.87 19.68
N GLY A 323 16.03 1.80 19.97
CA GLY A 323 15.74 1.36 21.33
C GLY A 323 14.58 2.11 21.98
N ALA A 324 14.34 1.86 23.27
CA ALA A 324 13.14 2.34 23.96
C ALA A 324 13.14 3.86 24.25
N LEU A 325 14.33 4.46 24.39
CA LEU A 325 14.55 5.83 24.85
C LEU A 325 14.76 6.86 23.73
N ASP A 326 15.12 6.40 22.52
CA ASP A 326 15.35 7.28 21.36
C ASP A 326 14.30 7.02 20.28
N LYS A 327 13.33 7.94 20.20
CA LYS A 327 12.16 7.85 19.32
C LYS A 327 11.81 9.21 18.73
N THR A 328 11.61 9.23 17.41
CA THR A 328 11.14 10.40 16.66
C THR A 328 9.93 10.05 15.82
N LEU A 329 8.91 10.89 15.88
CA LEU A 329 7.66 10.72 15.14
C LEU A 329 7.66 11.61 13.90
N ILE A 330 7.20 11.10 12.76
CA ILE A 330 7.03 11.85 11.51
C ILE A 330 5.58 11.75 11.08
N GLU A 331 4.93 12.90 10.88
CA GLU A 331 3.59 12.98 10.30
C GLU A 331 3.65 13.73 8.97
N MET A 332 3.12 13.13 7.92
CA MET A 332 3.13 13.65 6.56
C MET A 332 1.73 14.03 6.11
N LYS A 333 1.56 15.23 5.56
CA LYS A 333 0.29 15.71 5.03
C LYS A 333 0.47 16.40 3.68
N LEU A 334 -0.57 16.31 2.86
CA LEU A 334 -0.67 17.15 1.65
C LEU A 334 -1.22 18.53 2.02
N ALA A 335 -0.72 19.58 1.37
CA ALA A 335 -1.21 20.94 1.58
C ALA A 335 -2.71 21.10 1.24
N LYS A 336 -3.23 20.30 0.29
CA LYS A 336 -4.66 20.25 -0.05
C LYS A 336 -5.55 19.59 1.02
N ASN A 337 -4.98 18.96 2.05
CA ASN A 337 -5.75 18.28 3.08
C ASN A 337 -6.69 19.28 3.79
N THR A 338 -7.99 19.01 3.79
CA THR A 338 -9.02 19.91 4.35
C THR A 338 -8.89 20.07 5.86
N LYS A 339 -8.28 19.09 6.55
CA LYS A 339 -8.03 19.10 8.00
C LYS A 339 -6.63 19.59 8.37
N LEU A 340 -5.86 20.14 7.42
CA LEU A 340 -4.47 20.57 7.65
C LEU A 340 -4.33 21.53 8.84
N ARG A 341 -5.21 22.55 8.94
CA ARG A 341 -5.23 23.50 10.06
C ARG A 341 -5.43 22.80 11.41
N GLN A 342 -6.47 21.98 11.52
CA GLN A 342 -6.76 21.23 12.74
C GLN A 342 -5.59 20.31 13.14
N ASN A 343 -4.93 19.68 12.16
CA ASN A 343 -3.76 18.85 12.42
C ASN A 343 -2.62 19.69 12.99
N LEU A 344 -2.29 20.82 12.36
CA LEU A 344 -1.23 21.75 12.78
C LEU A 344 -1.51 22.38 14.17
N GLU A 345 -2.76 22.74 14.47
CA GLU A 345 -3.17 23.32 15.77
C GLU A 345 -3.01 22.33 16.93
N LYS A 346 -3.32 21.04 16.72
CA LYS A 346 -3.16 19.98 17.73
C LYS A 346 -1.72 19.80 18.23
N GLN A 347 -0.73 20.42 17.59
CA GLN A 347 0.67 20.36 18.00
C GLN A 347 1.13 21.48 18.94
N LEU A 348 0.40 22.59 19.08
CA LEU A 348 0.74 23.64 20.04
C LEU A 348 1.02 23.10 21.47
N PRO A 349 0.20 22.17 22.02
CA PRO A 349 0.45 21.59 23.34
C PRO A 349 1.68 20.66 23.39
N ILE A 350 2.03 20.02 22.28
CA ILE A 350 3.16 19.07 22.21
C ILE A 350 4.50 19.83 22.26
N TYR A 351 4.58 20.99 21.60
CA TYR A 351 5.76 21.86 21.66
C TYR A 351 5.93 22.54 23.03
N MET A 352 4.84 22.85 23.73
CA MET A 352 4.87 23.46 25.06
C MET A 352 5.25 22.47 26.18
N ALA A 353 5.02 21.16 25.99
CA ALA A 353 5.30 20.12 27.00
C ALA A 353 6.71 19.48 26.88
N ALA A 354 7.55 19.99 25.98
CA ALA A 354 8.81 19.37 25.52
C ALA A 354 9.97 19.31 26.54
N SER A 355 9.70 19.39 27.84
CA SER A 355 10.70 19.12 28.88
C SER A 355 10.95 17.62 29.09
N ALA A 356 10.09 16.70 28.64
CA ALA A 356 10.24 15.29 29.04
C ALA A 356 9.76 14.18 28.09
N ALA A 357 9.00 14.42 26.99
CA ALA A 357 8.56 13.28 26.17
C ALA A 357 8.21 13.62 24.71
N ARG A 358 8.88 12.90 23.79
CA ARG A 358 8.60 12.72 22.35
C ARG A 358 8.92 13.89 21.41
N ARG A 359 9.87 13.65 20.51
CA ARG A 359 10.25 14.55 19.40
C ARG A 359 9.39 14.22 18.18
N GLY A 360 8.69 15.20 17.61
CA GLY A 360 7.78 15.00 16.47
C GLY A 360 8.01 16.03 15.37
N ILE A 361 8.12 15.56 14.12
CA ILE A 361 8.37 16.38 12.93
C ILE A 361 7.19 16.24 11.96
N LYS A 362 6.71 17.36 11.44
CA LYS A 362 5.69 17.37 10.39
C LYS A 362 6.28 17.72 9.04
N VAL A 363 5.81 16.99 8.03
CA VAL A 363 6.19 17.22 6.65
C VAL A 363 4.95 17.58 5.86
N THR A 364 4.92 18.76 5.26
CA THR A 364 3.84 19.18 4.37
C THR A 364 4.35 19.39 2.96
N ILE A 365 3.71 18.76 1.98
CA ILE A 365 4.08 18.90 0.57
C ILE A 365 2.99 19.67 -0.17
N TYR A 366 3.41 20.65 -0.96
CA TYR A 366 2.54 21.46 -1.80
C TYR A 366 2.93 21.33 -3.28
N PHE A 367 1.95 21.44 -4.16
CA PHE A 367 2.03 21.26 -5.60
C PHE A 367 1.62 22.50 -6.39
N THR A 368 1.09 23.53 -5.71
CA THR A 368 0.77 24.82 -6.33
C THR A 368 1.23 26.00 -5.48
N ALA A 369 1.37 27.17 -6.09
CA ALA A 369 1.66 28.41 -5.37
C ALA A 369 0.54 28.76 -4.36
N ALA A 370 -0.72 28.52 -4.73
CA ALA A 370 -1.88 28.77 -3.87
C ALA A 370 -1.85 27.88 -2.61
N GLU A 371 -1.48 26.61 -2.76
CA GLU A 371 -1.28 25.71 -1.62
C GLU A 371 -0.17 26.19 -0.71
N LYS A 372 0.97 26.64 -1.25
CA LYS A 372 2.06 27.23 -0.45
C LYS A 372 1.58 28.41 0.38
N ILE A 373 0.90 29.38 -0.26
CA ILE A 373 0.39 30.59 0.41
C ILE A 373 -0.60 30.20 1.52
N LYS A 374 -1.52 29.27 1.24
CA LYS A 374 -2.48 28.77 2.23
C LYS A 374 -1.77 28.11 3.41
N THR A 375 -0.78 27.26 3.15
CA THR A 375 -0.01 26.59 4.21
C THR A 375 0.79 27.59 5.04
N ASP A 376 1.49 28.53 4.40
CA ASP A 376 2.26 29.58 5.09
C ASP A 376 1.33 30.44 5.98
N ALA A 377 0.13 30.80 5.49
CA ALA A 377 -0.86 31.54 6.27
C ALA A 377 -1.35 30.74 7.50
N ILE A 378 -1.69 29.45 7.33
CA ILE A 378 -2.07 28.59 8.46
C ILE A 378 -0.94 28.49 9.48
N LEU A 379 0.31 28.31 9.04
CA LEU A 379 1.46 28.22 9.95
C LEU A 379 1.72 29.53 10.69
N SER A 380 1.53 30.67 10.02
CA SER A 380 1.63 32.00 10.63
C SER A 380 0.54 32.21 11.69
N ASP A 381 -0.71 31.87 11.37
CA ASP A 381 -1.86 32.01 12.29
C ASP A 381 -1.70 31.15 13.55
N VAL A 382 -1.11 29.96 13.39
CA VAL A 382 -0.84 29.01 14.49
C VAL A 382 0.48 29.34 15.23
N GLY A 383 1.28 30.28 14.72
CA GLY A 383 2.53 30.73 15.35
C GLY A 383 3.71 29.76 15.24
N ILE A 384 3.68 28.85 14.26
CA ILE A 384 4.71 27.80 14.05
C ILE A 384 5.43 27.93 12.70
N LEU A 385 5.25 29.06 12.01
CA LEU A 385 5.95 29.36 10.77
C LEU A 385 7.47 29.41 11.01
N GLY A 386 8.22 28.66 10.21
CA GLY A 386 9.69 28.56 10.33
C GLY A 386 10.19 27.69 11.48
N HIS A 387 9.30 27.01 12.23
CA HIS A 387 9.70 26.07 13.26
C HIS A 387 10.48 24.89 12.65
N LYS A 388 11.63 24.52 13.23
CA LYS A 388 12.52 23.48 12.68
C LYS A 388 11.84 22.13 12.43
N ASP A 389 10.85 21.80 13.25
CA ASP A 389 10.09 20.55 13.15
C ASP A 389 8.93 20.61 12.15
N ILE A 390 8.80 21.71 11.39
CA ILE A 390 7.86 21.85 10.27
C ILE A 390 8.65 21.92 8.97
N VAL A 391 8.65 20.82 8.23
CA VAL A 391 9.34 20.69 6.94
C VAL A 391 8.34 20.89 5.81
N LEU A 392 8.51 21.99 5.06
CA LEU A 392 7.74 22.22 3.84
C LEU A 392 8.53 21.73 2.62
N ILE A 393 7.89 20.95 1.74
CA ILE A 393 8.50 20.43 0.52
C ILE A 393 7.73 20.94 -0.70
N ASP A 394 8.48 21.53 -1.62
CA ASP A 394 7.99 22.08 -2.88
C ASP A 394 7.95 21.02 -3.98
N GLY A 395 6.78 20.41 -4.15
CA GLY A 395 6.47 19.45 -5.20
C GLY A 395 6.02 20.08 -6.51
N ARG A 396 6.04 21.41 -6.65
CA ARG A 396 5.62 22.10 -7.87
C ARG A 396 6.46 21.72 -9.08
N ASN A 397 5.82 21.72 -10.25
CA ASN A 397 6.46 21.52 -11.56
C ASN A 397 6.65 22.84 -12.33
N ASP A 398 5.87 23.87 -11.99
CA ASP A 398 5.85 25.16 -12.70
C ASP A 398 7.01 26.11 -12.30
N ASN A 399 7.79 25.78 -11.27
CA ASN A 399 8.86 26.62 -10.75
C ASN A 399 10.24 25.94 -10.73
N LYS A 400 10.38 24.82 -11.45
CA LYS A 400 11.64 24.06 -11.54
C LYS A 400 12.21 24.21 -12.95
N PRO A 401 13.23 25.07 -13.15
CA PRO A 401 13.79 25.29 -14.49
C PRO A 401 14.43 24.00 -15.03
N SER A 402 14.24 23.74 -16.33
CA SER A 402 15.01 22.71 -17.02
C SER A 402 16.46 23.20 -17.14
N GLY A 403 17.44 22.37 -16.77
CA GLY A 403 18.87 22.68 -16.89
C GLY A 403 19.36 23.00 -18.30
N SER A 404 18.49 22.92 -19.31
CA SER A 404 18.71 23.36 -20.69
C SER A 404 18.47 24.86 -20.92
N LYS A 405 18.06 25.62 -19.90
CA LYS A 405 17.78 27.07 -19.99
C LYS A 405 18.32 27.87 -18.78
N ALA A 406 19.35 27.37 -18.11
CA ALA A 406 20.05 28.09 -17.05
C ALA A 406 21.36 28.67 -17.60
#